data_AF-X6NG58-F1
#
_entry.id   AF-X6NG58-F1
#
_cell.length_a   1.000
_cell.length_b   1.000
_cell.length_c   1.000
_cell.angle_alpha   90.00
_cell.angle_beta   90.00
_cell.angle_gamma   90.00
#
_symmetry.space_group_name_H-M   'P 1'
#
loop_
_entity.id
_entity.type
_entity.pdbx_description
1 polymer ?
#
loop_
_entity_poly.entity_id
_entity_poly.type
_entity_poly.pdbx_seq_one_letter_code
_entity_poly.pdbx_strand_id
1 'polypeptide(L)'
;MSSTEEKSNDIEKVDATSTSVTPDKKPLTKRVLLISPGVSGVSFYLKQLELKYGKENAQIVYLPEPATHLKEGTEQLLDVINKFHPDILVAGSRGGKFMAEVLTHLTDEKSSKDNKPKFGVLLLSAMDTTRIISSGFPVLLYHSERDGTNPYQSVQEECSVFQSTAKLVTAPKTDSHHLVSLEKDERLFVDNLMEQIIEWTNHCDMNAITHNAEALKKKKTQVNNKLKMFEAIRKQEKS
;
A
#
# COMPACT_ATOMS: atom_id res chain seq x y z
N MET A 1 -25.01 54.65 54.58
CA MET A 1 -25.74 53.54 53.96
C MET A 1 -26.58 54.14 52.84
N SER A 2 -26.08 54.02 51.60
CA SER A 2 -26.65 54.60 50.39
C SER A 2 -26.73 53.49 49.34
N SER A 3 -27.84 53.48 48.62
CA SER A 3 -28.26 52.61 47.53
C SER A 3 -27.21 52.35 46.45
N THR A 4 -27.20 51.15 45.86
CA THR A 4 -27.46 50.97 44.42
C THR A 4 -27.80 49.52 44.08
N GLU A 5 -28.76 49.39 43.15
CA GLU A 5 -29.23 48.19 42.47
C GLU A 5 -28.13 47.47 41.69
N GLU A 6 -28.24 46.16 41.52
CA GLU A 6 -27.81 45.52 40.27
C GLU A 6 -28.57 44.23 39.98
N LYS A 7 -28.61 43.94 38.68
CA LYS A 7 -29.66 43.24 37.95
C LYS A 7 -29.49 41.71 37.95
N SER A 8 -30.60 41.08 37.56
CA SER A 8 -30.78 39.72 37.03
C SER A 8 -29.52 39.02 36.50
N ASN A 9 -29.44 37.72 36.73
CA ASN A 9 -29.19 36.80 35.63
C ASN A 9 -29.95 35.49 35.87
N ASP A 10 -30.85 35.22 34.94
CA ASP A 10 -31.53 33.95 34.75
C ASP A 10 -30.50 32.83 34.56
N ILE A 11 -30.58 31.82 35.41
CA ILE A 11 -29.83 30.58 35.23
C ILE A 11 -30.66 29.71 34.28
N GLU A 12 -30.39 29.85 32.98
CA GLU A 12 -30.80 28.83 32.02
C GLU A 12 -30.07 27.53 32.35
N LYS A 13 -30.86 26.49 32.62
CA LYS A 13 -30.41 25.09 32.64
C LYS A 13 -29.85 24.75 31.27
N VAL A 14 -28.53 24.64 31.17
CA VAL A 14 -27.90 24.06 29.99
C VAL A 14 -27.99 22.54 30.11
N ASP A 15 -28.85 21.97 29.29
CA ASP A 15 -29.07 20.53 29.17
C ASP A 15 -27.79 19.86 28.67
N ALA A 16 -27.27 18.92 29.48
CA ALA A 16 -26.11 18.12 29.16
C ALA A 16 -26.50 17.00 28.18
N THR A 17 -26.70 17.35 26.91
CA THR A 17 -26.79 16.38 25.81
C THR A 17 -25.99 16.87 24.60
N SER A 18 -24.68 16.97 24.78
CA SER A 18 -23.75 16.94 23.65
C SER A 18 -23.64 15.49 23.18
N THR A 19 -24.62 15.04 22.40
CA THR A 19 -24.46 13.86 21.55
C THR A 19 -23.49 14.24 20.44
N SER A 20 -22.23 13.85 20.60
CA SER A 20 -21.27 13.89 19.50
C SER A 20 -21.81 13.02 18.37
N VAL A 21 -22.35 13.66 17.34
CA VAL A 21 -22.73 13.00 16.09
C VAL A 21 -21.42 12.59 15.41
N THR A 22 -20.92 11.40 15.71
CA THR A 22 -19.98 10.73 14.82
C THR A 22 -20.71 10.52 13.50
N PRO A 23 -20.19 11.05 12.37
CA PRO A 23 -20.84 10.84 11.08
C PRO A 23 -20.89 9.35 10.82
N ASP A 24 -22.09 8.82 10.54
CA ASP A 24 -22.30 7.46 10.05
C ASP A 24 -21.53 7.29 8.74
N LYS A 25 -20.25 6.92 8.84
CA LYS A 25 -19.46 6.50 7.69
C LYS A 25 -20.12 5.23 7.16
N LYS A 26 -20.78 5.34 5.99
CA LYS A 26 -21.28 4.18 5.24
C LYS A 26 -20.21 3.08 5.25
N PRO A 27 -20.57 1.81 5.51
CA PRO A 27 -19.61 0.72 5.51
C PRO A 27 -18.87 0.70 4.17
N LEU A 28 -17.54 0.63 4.24
CA LEU A 28 -16.68 0.51 3.07
C LEU A 28 -17.00 -0.82 2.36
N THR A 29 -17.68 -0.76 1.23
CA THR A 29 -18.06 -1.94 0.41
C THR A 29 -16.91 -2.49 -0.42
N LYS A 30 -15.66 -2.15 -0.07
CA LYS A 30 -14.48 -2.53 -0.84
C LYS A 30 -14.04 -3.93 -0.45
N ARG A 31 -13.80 -4.77 -1.46
CA ARG A 31 -13.25 -6.12 -1.26
C ARG A 31 -11.74 -6.04 -1.13
N VAL A 32 -11.21 -6.51 0.00
CA VAL A 32 -9.80 -6.41 0.36
C VAL A 32 -9.19 -7.81 0.42
N LEU A 33 -8.17 -8.06 -0.40
CA LEU A 33 -7.39 -9.29 -0.31
C LEU A 33 -6.12 -9.02 0.51
N LEU A 34 -5.98 -9.76 1.60
CA LEU A 34 -4.94 -9.60 2.61
C LEU A 34 -3.92 -10.72 2.44
N ILE A 35 -2.69 -10.39 2.06
CA ILE A 35 -1.64 -11.37 1.78
C ILE A 35 -0.71 -11.48 3.00
N SER A 36 -0.75 -12.63 3.68
CA SER A 36 0.08 -12.90 4.87
C SER A 36 1.29 -13.78 4.52
N PRO A 37 2.51 -13.45 5.00
CA PRO A 37 3.64 -14.37 4.95
C PRO A 37 3.41 -15.56 5.92
N GLY A 38 3.78 -16.76 5.51
CA GLY A 38 3.32 -18.04 6.07
C GLY A 38 3.94 -18.57 7.36
N VAL A 39 4.82 -17.86 8.09
CA VAL A 39 5.50 -18.44 9.28
C VAL A 39 5.30 -17.69 10.58
N SER A 40 4.97 -16.40 10.55
CA SER A 40 4.88 -15.54 11.75
C SER A 40 3.47 -15.41 12.31
N GLY A 41 2.51 -16.15 11.74
CA GLY A 41 1.09 -15.89 11.90
C GLY A 41 0.64 -14.66 11.12
N VAL A 42 -0.67 -14.44 11.07
CA VAL A 42 -1.24 -13.23 10.45
C VAL A 42 -0.72 -12.02 11.21
N SER A 43 -0.14 -11.07 10.49
CA SER A 43 0.21 -9.80 11.09
C SER A 43 -1.03 -9.16 11.73
N PHE A 44 -0.87 -8.60 12.92
CA PHE A 44 -1.94 -7.96 13.67
C PHE A 44 -2.78 -7.01 12.79
N TYR A 45 -2.13 -6.23 11.91
CA TYR A 45 -2.82 -5.31 11.01
C TYR A 45 -3.76 -6.00 10.00
N LEU A 46 -3.39 -7.17 9.44
CA LEU A 46 -4.26 -7.90 8.51
C LEU A 46 -5.49 -8.44 9.26
N LYS A 47 -5.33 -8.90 10.50
CA LYS A 47 -6.47 -9.31 11.35
C LYS A 47 -7.41 -8.14 11.65
N GLN A 48 -6.89 -6.96 11.94
CA GLN A 48 -7.73 -5.77 12.17
C GLN A 48 -8.52 -5.40 10.89
N LEU A 49 -7.89 -5.49 9.72
CA LEU A 49 -8.57 -5.27 8.44
C LEU A 49 -9.68 -6.31 8.21
N GLU A 50 -9.42 -7.60 8.43
CA GLU A 50 -10.45 -8.64 8.31
C GLU A 50 -11.62 -8.40 9.27
N LEU A 51 -11.35 -8.07 10.54
CA LEU A 51 -12.39 -7.77 11.53
C LEU A 51 -13.23 -6.56 11.14
N LYS A 52 -12.62 -5.52 10.58
CA LYS A 52 -13.31 -4.29 10.19
C LYS A 52 -14.20 -4.48 8.97
N TYR A 53 -13.70 -5.12 7.92
CA TYR A 53 -14.41 -5.29 6.65
C TYR A 53 -15.38 -6.47 6.69
N GLY A 54 -15.17 -7.40 7.63
CA GLY A 54 -15.91 -8.65 7.72
C GLY A 54 -15.45 -9.64 6.65
N LYS A 55 -15.70 -10.93 6.89
CA LYS A 55 -15.24 -12.03 6.00
C LYS A 55 -15.83 -11.98 4.58
N GLU A 56 -16.92 -11.24 4.39
CA GLU A 56 -17.55 -11.03 3.08
C GLU A 56 -16.76 -10.03 2.22
N ASN A 57 -16.10 -9.05 2.84
CA ASN A 57 -15.38 -7.99 2.15
C ASN A 57 -13.87 -8.01 2.42
N ALA A 58 -13.37 -8.89 3.27
CA ALA A 58 -11.94 -9.11 3.45
C ALA A 58 -11.62 -10.60 3.54
N GLN A 59 -10.65 -11.02 2.72
CA GLN A 59 -10.17 -12.39 2.71
C GLN A 59 -8.66 -12.40 2.96
N ILE A 60 -8.24 -13.19 3.95
CA ILE A 60 -6.82 -13.45 4.19
C ILE A 60 -6.40 -14.68 3.38
N VAL A 61 -5.35 -14.52 2.58
CA VAL A 61 -4.66 -15.63 1.92
C VAL A 61 -3.35 -15.88 2.64
N TYR A 62 -3.22 -17.11 3.12
CA TYR A 62 -2.02 -17.63 3.75
C TYR A 62 -1.19 -18.31 2.67
N LEU A 63 0.01 -17.77 2.42
CA LEU A 63 0.89 -18.31 1.40
C LEU A 63 1.91 -19.27 1.99
N PRO A 64 2.29 -20.32 1.24
CA PRO A 64 3.31 -21.25 1.68
C PRO A 64 4.66 -20.55 1.84
N GLU A 65 5.40 -20.93 2.88
CA GLU A 65 6.80 -20.56 3.08
C GLU A 65 7.67 -21.83 3.05
N PRO A 66 8.92 -21.77 2.55
CA PRO A 66 9.64 -20.56 2.14
C PRO A 66 9.14 -19.97 0.81
N ALA A 67 9.57 -18.76 0.47
CA ALA A 67 9.43 -18.17 -0.87
C ALA A 67 10.02 -19.04 -2.02
N THR A 68 10.58 -20.22 -1.74
CA THR A 68 10.83 -21.28 -2.72
C THR A 68 9.56 -21.84 -3.36
N HIS A 69 8.40 -21.67 -2.71
CA HIS A 69 7.08 -22.01 -3.24
C HIS A 69 6.41 -20.82 -3.97
N LEU A 70 7.21 -19.88 -4.49
CA LEU A 70 6.72 -18.66 -5.14
C LEU A 70 5.69 -18.94 -6.23
N LYS A 71 5.92 -19.98 -7.05
CA LYS A 71 5.01 -20.38 -8.13
C LYS A 71 3.64 -20.81 -7.59
N GLU A 72 3.62 -21.75 -6.65
CA GLU A 72 2.39 -22.28 -6.04
C GLU A 72 1.61 -21.17 -5.31
N GLY A 73 2.29 -20.34 -4.52
CA GLY A 73 1.65 -19.21 -3.85
C GLY A 73 1.11 -18.16 -4.85
N THR A 74 1.80 -17.95 -5.97
CA THR A 74 1.33 -17.05 -7.05
C THR A 74 0.09 -17.60 -7.74
N GLU A 75 0.08 -18.89 -8.08
CA GLU A 75 -1.09 -19.58 -8.66
C GLU A 75 -2.30 -19.50 -7.71
N GLN A 76 -2.09 -19.78 -6.43
CA GLN A 76 -3.13 -19.66 -5.41
C GLN A 76 -3.68 -18.22 -5.31
N LEU A 77 -2.80 -17.20 -5.33
CA LEU A 77 -3.24 -15.81 -5.31
C LEU A 77 -4.04 -15.44 -6.56
N LEU A 78 -3.59 -15.84 -7.75
CA LEU A 78 -4.30 -15.57 -9.00
C LEU A 78 -5.70 -16.21 -8.97
N ASP A 79 -5.80 -17.45 -8.48
CA ASP A 79 -7.06 -18.15 -8.29
C ASP A 79 -8.03 -17.39 -7.38
N VAL A 80 -7.53 -16.88 -6.24
CA VAL A 80 -8.35 -16.11 -5.30
C VAL A 80 -8.71 -14.75 -5.88
N ILE A 81 -7.80 -14.05 -6.56
CA ILE A 81 -8.08 -12.77 -7.22
C ILE A 81 -9.19 -12.94 -8.27
N ASN A 82 -9.14 -14.02 -9.05
CA ASN A 82 -10.14 -14.32 -10.07
C ASN A 82 -11.51 -14.69 -9.49
N LYS A 83 -11.58 -15.27 -8.28
CA LYS A 83 -12.84 -15.64 -7.63
C LYS A 83 -13.42 -14.50 -6.78
N PHE A 84 -12.56 -13.83 -6.01
CA PHE A 84 -12.93 -12.81 -5.03
C PHE A 84 -13.04 -11.41 -5.64
N HIS A 85 -12.34 -11.15 -6.76
CA HIS A 85 -12.31 -9.87 -7.47
C HIS A 85 -12.06 -8.67 -6.53
N PRO A 86 -10.93 -8.65 -5.81
CA PRO A 86 -10.65 -7.59 -4.84
C PRO A 86 -10.56 -6.21 -5.50
N ASP A 87 -10.98 -5.18 -4.77
CA ASP A 87 -10.72 -3.78 -5.07
C ASP A 87 -9.34 -3.33 -4.59
N ILE A 88 -8.81 -3.98 -3.55
CA ILE A 88 -7.54 -3.62 -2.91
C ILE A 88 -6.79 -4.90 -2.57
N LEU A 89 -5.51 -4.94 -2.95
CA LEU A 89 -4.56 -5.94 -2.49
C LEU A 89 -3.65 -5.34 -1.42
N VAL A 90 -3.47 -6.05 -0.31
CA VAL A 90 -2.59 -5.62 0.80
C VAL A 90 -1.51 -6.66 1.02
N ALA A 91 -0.25 -6.23 1.00
CA ALA A 91 0.89 -7.09 1.34
C ALA A 91 1.88 -6.36 2.23
N GLY A 92 2.56 -7.09 3.10
CA GLY A 92 3.67 -6.56 3.90
C GLY A 92 4.86 -7.49 3.95
N SER A 93 6.03 -6.93 4.22
CA SER A 93 7.30 -7.66 4.25
C SER A 93 7.47 -8.59 3.03
N ARG A 94 7.68 -9.89 3.25
CA ARG A 94 7.87 -10.91 2.20
C ARG A 94 6.65 -11.12 1.31
N GLY A 95 5.45 -10.76 1.74
CA GLY A 95 4.23 -10.80 0.90
C GLY A 95 4.38 -9.97 -0.38
N GLY A 96 5.27 -8.96 -0.36
CA GLY A 96 5.63 -8.19 -1.55
C GLY A 96 6.21 -9.03 -2.69
N LYS A 97 6.92 -10.11 -2.41
CA LYS A 97 7.48 -10.98 -3.46
C LYS A 97 6.40 -11.68 -4.28
N PHE A 98 5.41 -12.24 -3.58
CA PHE A 98 4.25 -12.87 -4.22
C PHE A 98 3.40 -11.83 -4.94
N MET A 99 3.21 -10.65 -4.35
CA MET A 99 2.54 -9.53 -5.02
C MET A 99 3.26 -9.15 -6.32
N ALA A 100 4.59 -9.04 -6.30
CA ALA A 100 5.37 -8.70 -7.48
C ALA A 100 5.18 -9.72 -8.61
N GLU A 101 5.17 -11.02 -8.31
CA GLU A 101 4.89 -12.05 -9.32
C GLU A 101 3.47 -11.97 -9.87
N VAL A 102 2.46 -11.88 -8.99
CA VAL A 102 1.06 -11.75 -9.41
C VAL A 102 0.86 -10.56 -10.34
N LEU A 103 1.39 -9.39 -9.97
CA LEU A 103 1.26 -8.20 -10.80
C LEU A 103 2.02 -8.36 -12.13
N THR A 104 3.18 -9.03 -12.12
CA THR A 104 3.92 -9.34 -13.36
C THR A 104 3.06 -10.20 -14.29
N HIS A 105 2.47 -11.28 -13.78
CA HIS A 105 1.56 -12.14 -14.53
C HIS A 105 0.37 -11.37 -15.11
N LEU A 106 -0.28 -10.54 -14.29
CA LEU A 106 -1.41 -9.70 -14.71
C LEU A 106 -1.04 -8.59 -15.70
N THR A 107 0.25 -8.25 -15.83
CA THR A 107 0.73 -7.30 -16.83
C THR A 107 1.23 -7.94 -18.12
N ASP A 108 1.76 -9.16 -18.06
CA ASP A 108 2.34 -9.87 -19.20
C ASP A 108 1.29 -10.58 -20.05
N GLU A 109 0.20 -11.04 -19.43
CA GLU A 109 -0.95 -11.50 -20.20
C GLU A 109 -1.44 -10.35 -21.08
N LYS A 110 -1.58 -10.62 -22.38
CA LYS A 110 -2.11 -9.70 -23.40
C LYS A 110 -3.60 -9.41 -23.16
N SER A 111 -4.02 -9.19 -21.92
CA SER A 111 -5.30 -8.59 -21.61
C SER A 111 -5.40 -7.33 -22.45
N SER A 112 -6.44 -7.25 -23.28
CA SER A 112 -6.76 -6.01 -23.99
C SER A 112 -6.71 -4.88 -22.98
N LYS A 113 -6.23 -3.69 -23.39
CA LYS A 113 -6.14 -2.50 -22.53
C LYS A 113 -7.41 -2.25 -21.70
N ASP A 114 -8.55 -2.72 -22.21
CA ASP A 114 -9.88 -2.54 -21.64
C ASP A 114 -10.22 -3.49 -20.48
N ASN A 115 -9.45 -4.58 -20.27
CA ASN A 115 -9.77 -5.64 -19.29
C ASN A 115 -8.72 -5.77 -18.16
N LYS A 116 -7.79 -4.83 -18.01
CA LYS A 116 -6.83 -4.88 -16.89
C LYS A 116 -7.59 -4.69 -15.56
N PRO A 117 -7.38 -5.55 -14.55
CA PRO A 117 -8.02 -5.40 -13.25
C PRO A 117 -7.77 -4.01 -12.65
N LYS A 118 -8.83 -3.38 -12.13
CA LYS A 118 -8.75 -2.07 -11.46
C LYS A 118 -8.80 -2.28 -9.96
N PHE A 119 -7.65 -2.57 -9.36
CA PHE A 119 -7.51 -2.59 -7.91
C PHE A 119 -6.30 -1.78 -7.46
N GLY A 120 -6.38 -1.25 -6.24
CA GLY A 120 -5.27 -0.59 -5.55
C GLY A 120 -4.35 -1.60 -4.88
N VAL A 121 -3.09 -1.23 -4.69
CA VAL A 121 -2.09 -2.04 -4.00
C VAL A 121 -1.56 -1.27 -2.80
N LEU A 122 -1.78 -1.79 -1.59
CA LEU A 122 -1.24 -1.25 -0.35
C LEU A 122 -0.05 -2.11 0.10
N LEU A 123 1.12 -1.49 0.18
CA LEU A 123 2.35 -2.13 0.65
C LEU A 123 2.72 -1.64 2.05
N LEU A 124 2.96 -2.58 2.96
CA LEU A 124 3.31 -2.30 4.36
C LEU A 124 4.72 -2.81 4.64
N SER A 125 5.73 -1.94 4.51
CA SER A 125 7.15 -2.32 4.58
C SER A 125 7.48 -3.55 3.72
N ALA A 126 6.96 -3.60 2.50
CA ALA A 126 7.05 -4.78 1.63
C ALA A 126 8.40 -4.87 0.89
N MET A 127 8.81 -6.09 0.56
CA MET A 127 9.93 -6.36 -0.35
C MET A 127 9.52 -6.22 -1.82
N ASP A 128 10.51 -6.15 -2.73
CA ASP A 128 10.34 -6.08 -4.18
C ASP A 128 9.47 -4.89 -4.65
N THR A 129 9.52 -3.76 -3.92
CA THR A 129 8.76 -2.54 -4.20
C THR A 129 8.94 -2.06 -5.64
N THR A 130 10.16 -2.10 -6.17
CA THR A 130 10.46 -1.63 -7.53
C THR A 130 9.67 -2.39 -8.59
N ARG A 131 9.55 -3.72 -8.44
CA ARG A 131 8.79 -4.56 -9.38
C ARG A 131 7.29 -4.28 -9.27
N ILE A 132 6.80 -4.06 -8.05
CA ILE A 132 5.40 -3.76 -7.80
C ILE A 132 5.02 -2.40 -8.38
N ILE A 133 5.75 -1.32 -8.08
CA ILE A 133 5.42 0.02 -8.58
C ILE A 133 5.58 0.15 -10.10
N SER A 134 6.47 -0.64 -10.70
CA SER A 134 6.70 -0.64 -12.15
C SER A 134 5.59 -1.32 -12.95
N SER A 135 4.73 -2.10 -12.29
CA SER A 135 3.55 -2.75 -12.91
C SER A 135 2.47 -1.75 -13.37
N GLY A 136 2.58 -0.50 -12.88
CA GLY A 136 1.68 0.61 -13.17
C GLY A 136 0.32 0.55 -12.47
N PHE A 137 0.07 -0.44 -11.60
CA PHE A 137 -1.10 -0.37 -10.74
C PHE A 137 -0.99 0.81 -9.74
N PRO A 138 -2.10 1.36 -9.23
CA PRO A 138 -2.06 2.35 -8.15
C PRO A 138 -1.49 1.71 -6.88
N VAL A 139 -0.32 2.18 -6.44
CA VAL A 139 0.39 1.69 -5.26
C VAL A 139 0.47 2.78 -4.20
N LEU A 140 0.02 2.46 -2.98
CA LEU A 140 0.32 3.22 -1.77
C LEU A 140 1.34 2.41 -0.96
N LEU A 141 2.50 3.00 -0.71
CA LEU A 141 3.56 2.39 0.09
C LEU A 141 3.57 3.05 1.45
N TYR A 142 3.44 2.25 2.50
CA TYR A 142 3.68 2.67 3.86
C TYR A 142 5.02 2.13 4.34
N HIS A 143 5.95 3.03 4.66
CA HIS A 143 7.34 2.66 4.94
C HIS A 143 7.97 3.48 6.05
N SER A 144 8.82 2.85 6.88
CA SER A 144 9.57 3.54 7.93
C SER A 144 10.89 4.09 7.41
N GLU A 145 11.25 5.30 7.85
CA GLU A 145 12.58 5.89 7.57
C GLU A 145 13.73 5.03 8.12
N ARG A 146 13.45 4.18 9.11
CA ARG A 146 14.43 3.32 9.79
C ARG A 146 14.33 1.84 9.40
N ASP A 147 13.63 1.52 8.32
CA ASP A 147 13.61 0.15 7.80
C ASP A 147 15.02 -0.25 7.33
N GLY A 148 15.64 -1.17 8.06
CA GLY A 148 16.98 -1.69 7.76
C GLY A 148 16.98 -2.82 6.72
N THR A 149 15.80 -3.35 6.38
CA THR A 149 15.65 -4.40 5.37
C THR A 149 15.49 -3.79 3.98
N ASN A 150 14.62 -2.79 3.87
CA ASN A 150 14.37 -2.04 2.65
C ASN A 150 14.67 -0.56 2.91
N PRO A 151 15.84 -0.05 2.47
CA PRO A 151 16.25 1.33 2.78
C PRO A 151 15.22 2.35 2.28
N TYR A 152 14.75 3.21 3.18
CA TYR A 152 13.75 4.24 2.89
C TYR A 152 14.11 5.11 1.68
N GLN A 153 15.38 5.51 1.57
CA GLN A 153 15.85 6.34 0.47
C GLN A 153 15.63 5.65 -0.89
N SER A 154 15.85 4.34 -1.01
CA SER A 154 15.58 3.59 -2.24
C SER A 154 14.10 3.64 -2.58
N VAL A 155 13.23 3.39 -1.60
CA VAL A 155 11.77 3.41 -1.78
C VAL A 155 11.28 4.81 -2.17
N GLN A 156 11.86 5.85 -1.59
CA GLN A 156 11.55 7.25 -1.91
C GLN A 156 11.95 7.61 -3.34
N GLU A 157 13.18 7.27 -3.75
CA GLU A 157 13.67 7.48 -5.12
C GLU A 157 12.80 6.73 -6.13
N GLU A 158 12.45 5.48 -5.83
CA GLU A 158 11.52 4.66 -6.59
C GLU A 158 10.15 5.34 -6.77
N CYS A 159 9.53 5.79 -5.69
CA CYS A 159 8.23 6.48 -5.75
C CYS A 159 8.31 7.78 -6.55
N SER A 160 9.42 8.52 -6.46
CA SER A 160 9.61 9.75 -7.23
C SER A 160 9.61 9.51 -8.75
N VAL A 161 10.12 8.34 -9.19
CA VAL A 161 10.13 7.94 -10.59
C VAL A 161 8.73 7.55 -11.07
N PHE A 162 7.92 6.96 -10.20
CA PHE A 162 6.58 6.45 -10.53
C PHE A 162 5.45 7.27 -9.90
N GLN A 163 5.65 8.58 -9.70
CA GLN A 163 4.73 9.45 -8.98
C GLN A 163 3.27 9.47 -9.49
N SER A 164 3.02 9.06 -10.74
CA SER A 164 1.67 8.95 -11.32
C SER A 164 0.89 7.71 -10.85
N THR A 165 1.60 6.68 -10.37
CA THR A 165 1.01 5.41 -9.94
C THR A 165 1.46 5.00 -8.54
N ALA A 166 2.50 5.59 -7.97
CA ALA A 166 3.04 5.25 -6.66
C ALA A 166 3.05 6.47 -5.73
N LYS A 167 2.58 6.28 -4.49
CA LYS A 167 2.61 7.27 -3.42
C LYS A 167 3.26 6.66 -2.17
N LEU A 168 4.21 7.38 -1.58
CA LEU A 168 4.87 6.99 -0.34
C LEU A 168 4.24 7.73 0.85
N VAL A 169 3.79 6.98 1.84
CA VAL A 169 3.38 7.45 3.16
C VAL A 169 4.46 7.03 4.14
N THR A 170 5.07 8.00 4.79
CA THR A 170 6.17 7.75 5.73
C THR A 170 5.58 7.45 7.11
N ALA A 171 6.04 6.36 7.72
CA ALA A 171 5.70 6.07 9.11
C ALA A 171 6.22 7.18 10.03
N PRO A 172 5.48 7.54 11.09
CA PRO A 172 6.05 8.35 12.17
C PRO A 172 7.37 7.71 12.62
N LYS A 173 8.34 8.53 13.05
CA LYS A 173 9.65 8.07 13.54
C LYS A 173 9.52 7.22 14.80
N THR A 174 9.02 5.99 14.67
CA THR A 174 9.05 4.97 15.71
C THR A 174 10.35 4.20 15.59
N ASP A 175 10.94 3.83 16.72
CA ASP A 175 12.26 3.19 16.80
C ASP A 175 12.29 1.74 16.26
N SER A 176 11.17 1.24 15.71
CA SER A 176 11.03 -0.17 15.35
C SER A 176 11.25 -0.41 13.85
N HIS A 177 12.17 -1.32 13.55
CA HIS A 177 12.42 -1.91 12.22
C HIS A 177 11.23 -2.69 11.64
N HIS A 178 10.20 -2.90 12.46
CA HIS A 178 8.96 -3.55 12.10
C HIS A 178 7.82 -2.65 12.53
N LEU A 179 6.70 -2.67 11.83
CA LEU A 179 5.48 -1.89 12.10
C LEU A 179 4.76 -2.32 13.42
N VAL A 180 5.52 -2.68 14.45
CA VAL A 180 5.12 -3.54 15.58
C VAL A 180 4.74 -2.76 16.84
N SER A 181 4.89 -1.43 16.90
CA SER A 181 4.69 -0.68 18.16
C SER A 181 3.69 0.49 18.08
N LEU A 182 2.52 0.33 17.45
CA LEU A 182 1.51 1.39 17.38
C LEU A 182 0.30 1.07 18.29
N GLU A 183 0.54 0.60 19.52
CA GLU A 183 -0.41 -0.16 20.37
C GLU A 183 -1.74 0.54 20.82
N LYS A 184 -2.10 1.73 20.35
CA LYS A 184 -3.44 2.32 20.62
C LYS A 184 -4.07 3.12 19.47
N ASP A 185 -3.28 3.74 18.59
CA ASP A 185 -3.77 4.51 17.43
C ASP A 185 -3.83 3.69 16.13
N GLU A 186 -3.51 2.39 16.20
CA GLU A 186 -3.43 1.46 15.07
C GLU A 186 -4.69 1.38 14.21
N ARG A 187 -5.89 1.44 14.80
CA ARG A 187 -7.14 1.36 14.03
C ARG A 187 -7.37 2.61 13.19
N LEU A 188 -7.23 3.79 13.79
CA LEU A 188 -7.36 5.06 13.08
C LEU A 188 -6.29 5.18 11.98
N PHE A 189 -5.10 4.65 12.26
CA PHE A 189 -4.00 4.64 11.31
C PHE A 189 -4.25 3.72 10.11
N VAL A 190 -4.66 2.47 10.33
CA VAL A 190 -5.01 1.52 9.25
C VAL A 190 -6.19 2.04 8.44
N ASP A 191 -7.17 2.65 9.10
CA ASP A 191 -8.33 3.27 8.45
C ASP A 191 -7.93 4.41 7.52
N ASN A 192 -7.03 5.26 7.99
CA ASN A 192 -6.46 6.34 7.19
C ASN A 192 -5.67 5.79 5.99
N LEU A 193 -4.88 4.71 6.15
CA LEU A 193 -4.20 4.08 5.02
C LEU A 193 -5.17 3.52 3.99
N MET A 194 -6.25 2.88 4.44
CA MET A 194 -7.28 2.33 3.56
C MET A 194 -8.03 3.43 2.80
N GLU A 195 -8.39 4.53 3.46
CA GLU A 195 -8.99 5.71 2.82
C GLU A 195 -8.03 6.31 1.78
N GLN A 196 -6.75 6.44 2.12
CA GLN A 196 -5.73 6.96 1.20
C GLN A 196 -5.52 6.07 -0.03
N ILE A 197 -5.49 4.74 0.10
CA ILE A 197 -5.33 3.87 -1.08
C ILE A 197 -6.58 3.91 -1.95
N ILE A 198 -7.78 4.03 -1.37
CA ILE A 198 -9.03 4.18 -2.14
C ILE A 198 -9.00 5.49 -2.92
N GLU A 199 -8.68 6.60 -2.27
CA GLU A 199 -8.56 7.90 -2.91
C GLU A 199 -7.49 7.88 -4.00
N TRP A 200 -6.31 7.31 -3.70
CA TRP A 200 -5.21 7.19 -4.65
C TRP A 200 -5.59 6.36 -5.88
N THR A 201 -6.27 5.23 -5.67
CA THR A 201 -6.76 4.36 -6.76
C THR A 201 -7.74 5.09 -7.66
N ASN A 202 -8.59 5.97 -7.10
CA ASN A 202 -9.51 6.79 -7.88
C ASN A 202 -8.81 7.96 -8.60
N HIS A 203 -7.70 8.45 -8.05
CA HIS A 203 -6.93 9.57 -8.62
C HIS A 203 -6.03 9.13 -9.77
N CYS A 204 -5.46 7.91 -9.70
CA CYS A 204 -4.60 7.39 -10.76
C CYS A 204 -5.40 7.20 -12.05
N ASP A 205 -5.01 7.93 -13.10
CA ASP A 205 -5.49 7.65 -14.45
C ASP A 205 -4.92 6.30 -14.91
N MET A 206 -5.77 5.28 -14.91
CA MET A 206 -5.40 3.93 -15.32
C MET A 206 -4.97 3.84 -16.80
N ASN A 207 -5.19 4.90 -17.61
CA ASN A 207 -4.66 5.00 -18.97
C ASN A 207 -3.19 5.46 -19.01
N ALA A 208 -2.69 6.09 -17.94
CA ALA A 208 -1.31 6.57 -17.82
C ALA A 208 -0.29 5.44 -17.57
N ILE A 209 -0.75 4.23 -17.23
CA ILE A 209 0.03 3.00 -17.05
C ILE A 209 0.95 2.73 -18.25
N THR A 210 0.48 3.07 -19.46
CA THR A 210 1.20 2.87 -20.71
C THR A 210 2.50 3.70 -20.80
N HIS A 211 2.52 4.90 -20.23
CA HIS A 211 3.70 5.77 -20.28
C HIS A 211 4.80 5.34 -19.30
N ASN A 212 4.44 4.74 -18.17
CA ASN A 212 5.41 4.27 -17.16
C ASN A 212 6.21 3.05 -17.67
N ALA A 213 5.56 2.12 -18.39
CA ALA A 213 6.24 0.98 -19.00
C ALA A 213 7.27 1.41 -20.07
N GLU A 214 6.95 2.45 -20.85
CA GLU A 214 7.89 3.05 -21.81
C GLU A 214 9.04 3.79 -21.12
N ALA A 215 8.76 4.52 -20.04
CA ALA A 215 9.78 5.19 -19.23
C ALA A 215 10.77 4.18 -18.62
N LEU A 216 10.28 3.05 -18.12
CA LEU A 216 11.10 1.93 -17.64
C LEU A 216 11.98 1.31 -18.73
N LYS A 217 11.41 1.05 -19.92
CA LYS A 217 12.18 0.55 -21.08
C LYS A 217 13.29 1.54 -21.48
N LYS A 218 13.00 2.85 -21.48
CA LYS A 218 13.98 3.90 -21.77
C LYS A 218 15.08 3.96 -20.71
N LYS A 219 14.73 3.92 -19.41
CA LYS A 219 15.70 3.94 -18.30
C LYS A 219 16.58 2.68 -18.28
N LYS A 220 16.00 1.49 -18.51
CA LYS A 220 16.75 0.23 -18.63
C LYS A 220 17.73 0.25 -19.80
N THR A 221 17.31 0.78 -20.95
CA THR A 221 18.19 1.00 -22.11
C THR A 221 19.32 1.96 -21.77
N GLN A 222 19.04 3.08 -21.08
CA GLN A 222 20.05 4.06 -20.70
C GLN A 222 21.08 3.50 -19.72
N VAL A 223 20.65 2.72 -18.72
CA VAL A 223 21.54 2.05 -17.76
C VAL A 223 22.42 1.01 -18.45
N ASN A 224 21.84 0.17 -19.32
CA ASN A 224 22.60 -0.80 -20.10
C ASN A 224 23.63 -0.14 -21.02
N ASN A 225 23.28 1.00 -21.62
CA ASN A 225 24.22 1.76 -22.45
C ASN A 225 25.37 2.35 -21.62
N LYS A 226 25.10 2.87 -20.42
CA LYS A 226 26.15 3.32 -19.49
C LYS A 226 27.07 2.17 -19.08
N LEU A 227 26.52 1.02 -18.72
CA LEU A 227 27.31 -0.17 -18.36
C LEU A 227 28.23 -0.61 -19.51
N LYS A 228 27.71 -0.70 -20.74
CA LYS A 228 28.51 -1.01 -21.93
C LYS A 228 29.63 0.02 -22.17
N MET A 229 29.35 1.30 -21.94
CA MET A 229 30.36 2.36 -22.05
C MET A 229 31.48 2.20 -21.01
N PHE A 230 31.13 1.93 -19.74
CA PHE A 230 32.12 1.66 -18.69
C PHE A 230 32.96 0.42 -18.98
N GLU A 231 32.36 -0.66 -19.50
CA GLU A 231 33.09 -1.85 -19.91
C GLU A 231 34.06 -1.58 -21.07
N ALA A 232 33.67 -0.72 -22.02
CA ALA A 232 34.52 -0.33 -23.14
C ALA A 232 35.73 0.50 -22.67
N ILE A 233 35.52 1.49 -21.79
CA ILE A 233 36.60 2.29 -21.18
C ILE A 233 37.57 1.38 -20.44
N ARG A 234 37.05 0.47 -19.60
CA ARG A 234 37.88 -0.46 -18.83
C ARG A 234 38.70 -1.43 -19.69
N LYS A 235 38.25 -1.74 -20.91
CA LYS A 235 39.02 -2.56 -21.87
C LYS A 235 40.14 -1.76 -22.53
N GLN A 236 39.94 -0.46 -22.78
CA GLN A 236 40.96 0.42 -23.34
C GLN A 236 42.09 0.71 -22.33
N GLU A 237 41.78 0.84 -21.05
CA GLU A 237 42.80 1.05 -19.99
C GLU A 237 43.68 -0.18 -19.72
N LYS A 238 43.31 -1.36 -20.23
CA LYS A 238 44.04 -2.62 -20.05
C LYS A 238 44.85 -3.04 -21.29
N SER A 239 44.78 -2.28 -22.38
CA SER A 239 45.52 -2.52 -23.62
C SER A 239 46.67 -1.52 -23.73
#